data_AF-A0A1H0B354-F1
#
_entry.id   AF-A0A1H0B354-F1
#
_cell.length_a   1.000
_cell.length_b   1.000
_cell.length_c   1.000
_cell.angle_alpha   90.00
_cell.angle_beta   90.00
_cell.angle_gamma   90.00
#
_symmetry.space_group_name_H-M   'P 1'
#
loop_
_entity.id
_entity.type
_entity.pdbx_description
1 polymer ?
#
loop_
_entity_poly.entity_id
_entity_poly.type
_entity_poly.pdbx_seq_one_letter_code
_entity_poly.pdbx_strand_id
1 'polypeptide(L)'
;MRGVWELPGGKPAPGESIEQAAVRELTEETGLTASADDARVVAFLMDTTYDVPRLTAAVRVTAHHGTPAVTEPELFHRWEWHRPDDLPALAGTLFTPPAHVLDAVWPGLLKGLPPVHRGLVRQLAPPEDPEQVRESHRLRQKDD
;
A
#
# COMPACT_ATOMS: atom_id res chain seq x y z
N MET A 1 -15.73 -13.95 7.74
CA MET A 1 -16.51 -12.70 7.57
C MET A 1 -17.09 -12.72 6.16
N ARG A 2 -18.27 -12.16 5.90
CA ARG A 2 -18.86 -12.06 4.55
C ARG A 2 -19.37 -10.64 4.35
N GLY A 3 -19.19 -10.09 3.15
CA GLY A 3 -19.73 -8.76 2.78
C GLY A 3 -18.91 -7.57 3.29
N VAL A 4 -17.61 -7.73 3.49
CA VAL A 4 -16.68 -6.64 3.81
C VAL A 4 -15.86 -6.25 2.59
N TRP A 5 -15.41 -5.00 2.54
CA TRP A 5 -14.48 -4.48 1.55
C TRP A 5 -13.02 -4.78 1.95
N GLU A 6 -12.22 -5.12 0.95
CA GLU A 6 -10.80 -5.47 1.11
C GLU A 6 -9.99 -4.86 -0.05
N LEU A 7 -8.67 -4.75 0.14
CA LEU A 7 -7.73 -4.42 -0.91
C LEU A 7 -7.13 -5.72 -1.47
N PRO A 8 -6.68 -5.76 -2.74
CA PRO A 8 -5.99 -6.92 -3.25
C PRO A 8 -4.74 -7.24 -2.43
N GLY A 9 -4.49 -8.51 -2.14
CA GLY A 9 -3.28 -8.88 -1.43
C GLY A 9 -3.27 -10.26 -0.79
N GLY A 10 -2.05 -10.76 -0.58
CA GLY A 10 -1.80 -12.06 0.01
C GLY A 10 -0.39 -12.17 0.58
N LYS A 11 0.02 -13.41 0.85
CA LYS A 11 1.33 -13.67 1.48
C LYS A 11 2.41 -13.76 0.40
N PRO A 12 3.60 -13.19 0.63
CA PRO A 12 4.73 -13.41 -0.27
C PRO A 12 5.08 -14.89 -0.39
N ALA A 13 5.33 -15.33 -1.61
CA ALA A 13 5.89 -16.64 -1.90
C ALA A 13 7.41 -16.70 -1.57
N PRO A 14 8.01 -17.88 -1.44
CA PRO A 14 9.46 -18.00 -1.22
C PRO A 14 10.28 -17.30 -2.32
N GLY A 15 11.14 -16.37 -1.91
CA GLY A 15 11.99 -15.59 -2.82
C GLY A 15 11.35 -14.35 -3.43
N GLU A 16 10.08 -14.07 -3.09
CA GLU A 16 9.34 -12.92 -3.58
C GLU A 16 9.56 -11.70 -2.68
N SER A 17 9.79 -10.52 -3.27
CA SER A 17 9.72 -9.24 -2.54
C SER A 17 8.27 -8.91 -2.18
N ILE A 18 8.07 -7.97 -1.25
CA ILE A 18 6.71 -7.54 -0.88
C ILE A 18 5.99 -6.89 -2.07
N GLU A 19 6.73 -6.10 -2.86
CA GLU A 19 6.24 -5.45 -4.08
C GLU A 19 5.85 -6.48 -5.14
N GLN A 20 6.68 -7.51 -5.35
CA GLN A 20 6.38 -8.60 -6.28
C GLN A 20 5.11 -9.34 -5.86
N ALA A 21 4.98 -9.66 -4.57
CA ALA A 21 3.78 -10.30 -4.03
C ALA A 21 2.54 -9.44 -4.26
N ALA A 22 2.59 -8.15 -3.93
CA ALA A 22 1.46 -7.25 -4.14
C ALA A 22 1.05 -7.15 -5.62
N VAL A 23 1.99 -7.12 -6.56
CA VAL A 23 1.71 -7.08 -8.00
C VAL A 23 1.13 -8.41 -8.50
N ARG A 24 1.64 -9.55 -8.02
CA ARG A 24 1.10 -10.87 -8.34
C ARG A 24 -0.34 -11.00 -7.85
N GLU A 25 -0.60 -10.71 -6.57
CA GLU A 25 -1.94 -10.80 -5.97
C GLU A 25 -2.92 -9.82 -6.65
N LEU A 26 -2.48 -8.60 -6.95
CA LEU A 26 -3.27 -7.65 -7.75
C LEU A 26 -3.68 -8.27 -9.10
N THR A 27 -2.77 -8.97 -9.76
CA THR A 27 -3.05 -9.64 -11.04
C THR A 27 -3.97 -10.84 -10.85
N GLU A 28 -3.70 -11.69 -9.86
CA GLU A 28 -4.43 -12.93 -9.59
C GLU A 28 -5.88 -12.65 -9.19
N GLU A 29 -6.14 -11.62 -8.38
CA GLU A 29 -7.47 -11.35 -7.81
C GLU A 29 -8.31 -10.35 -8.62
N THR A 30 -7.67 -9.49 -9.42
CA THR A 30 -8.35 -8.40 -10.16
C THR A 30 -8.14 -8.42 -11.66
N GLY A 31 -7.15 -9.16 -12.17
CA GLY A 31 -6.72 -9.10 -13.56
C GLY A 31 -5.97 -7.82 -13.96
N LEU A 32 -5.78 -6.86 -13.04
CA LEU A 32 -4.94 -5.68 -13.28
C LEU A 32 -3.46 -6.06 -13.29
N THR A 33 -2.70 -5.51 -14.24
CA THR A 33 -1.25 -5.76 -14.33
C THR A 33 -0.47 -4.50 -13.97
N ALA A 34 0.66 -4.66 -13.30
CA ALA A 34 1.58 -3.59 -12.94
C ALA A 34 3.03 -4.08 -12.99
N SER A 35 3.99 -3.15 -13.06
CA SER A 35 5.40 -3.49 -12.81
C SER A 35 5.68 -3.49 -11.32
N ALA A 36 6.57 -4.37 -10.85
CA ALA A 36 7.13 -4.25 -9.50
C ALA A 36 7.86 -2.91 -9.30
N ASP A 37 8.39 -2.33 -10.38
CA ASP A 37 9.00 -1.00 -10.37
C ASP A 37 7.97 0.13 -10.16
N ASP A 38 6.67 -0.15 -10.25
CA ASP A 38 5.58 0.78 -9.94
C ASP A 38 4.95 0.51 -8.57
N ALA A 39 5.43 -0.50 -7.83
CA ALA A 39 4.94 -0.87 -6.52
C ALA A 39 5.93 -0.44 -5.43
N ARG A 40 5.45 0.18 -4.35
CA ARG A 40 6.29 0.63 -3.23
C ARG A 40 5.64 0.31 -1.89
N VAL A 41 6.39 -0.27 -0.97
CA VAL A 41 5.96 -0.34 0.43
C VAL A 41 5.95 1.06 1.03
N VAL A 42 4.81 1.49 1.54
CA VAL A 42 4.63 2.83 2.16
C VAL A 42 4.52 2.76 3.67
N ALA A 43 4.10 1.61 4.22
CA ALA A 43 4.04 1.41 5.66
C ALA A 43 4.11 -0.09 6.01
N PHE A 44 4.62 -0.37 7.20
CA PHE A 44 4.38 -1.63 7.90
C PHE A 44 3.41 -1.39 9.04
N LEU A 45 2.40 -2.24 9.13
CA LEU A 45 1.34 -2.18 10.13
C LEU A 45 1.35 -3.47 10.94
N MET A 46 1.37 -3.33 12.25
CA MET A 46 1.29 -4.45 13.18
C MET A 46 0.06 -4.30 14.06
N ASP A 47 -0.85 -5.25 13.94
CA ASP A 47 -2.01 -5.40 14.80
C ASP A 47 -1.97 -6.76 15.51
N THR A 48 -2.87 -6.90 16.49
CA THR A 48 -3.13 -8.18 17.11
C THR A 48 -4.60 -8.52 16.87
N THR A 49 -4.83 -9.59 16.12
CA THR A 49 -6.18 -10.11 15.88
C THR A 49 -6.29 -11.47 16.55
N TYR A 50 -7.22 -11.62 17.50
CA TYR A 50 -7.39 -12.85 18.31
C TYR A 50 -6.09 -13.31 19.00
N ASP A 51 -5.36 -12.39 19.62
CA ASP A 51 -4.07 -12.64 20.28
C ASP A 51 -2.93 -13.13 19.37
N VAL A 52 -3.14 -13.11 18.05
CA VAL A 52 -2.11 -13.43 17.06
C VAL A 52 -1.57 -12.14 16.45
N PRO A 53 -0.26 -11.85 16.57
CA PRO A 53 0.33 -10.69 15.93
C PRO A 53 0.30 -10.87 14.42
N ARG A 54 -0.15 -9.84 13.72
CA ARG A 54 -0.22 -9.78 12.26
C ARG A 54 0.65 -8.62 11.77
N LEU A 55 1.44 -8.88 10.73
CA LEU A 55 2.18 -7.85 10.01
C LEU A 55 1.57 -7.69 8.62
N THR A 56 1.16 -6.48 8.29
CA THR A 56 0.66 -6.09 6.98
C THR A 56 1.61 -5.05 6.39
N ALA A 57 2.08 -5.26 5.17
CA ALA A 57 2.79 -4.25 4.41
C ALA A 57 1.80 -3.51 3.50
N ALA A 58 1.66 -2.21 3.69
CA ALA A 58 0.91 -1.35 2.77
C ALA A 58 1.75 -1.12 1.52
N VAL A 59 1.27 -1.59 0.37
CA VAL A 59 1.91 -1.35 -0.92
C VAL A 59 1.06 -0.40 -1.75
N ARG A 60 1.70 0.63 -2.29
CA ARG A 60 1.10 1.54 -3.25
C ARG A 60 1.60 1.19 -4.64
N VAL A 61 0.67 0.90 -5.55
CA VAL A 61 0.94 0.75 -6.98
C VAL A 61 0.64 2.08 -7.67
N THR A 62 1.60 2.66 -8.39
CA THR A 62 1.48 3.99 -9.02
C THR A 62 1.09 3.95 -10.49
N ALA A 63 1.32 2.83 -11.17
CA ALA A 63 0.88 2.61 -12.55
C ALA A 63 0.39 1.17 -12.72
N HIS A 64 -0.69 1.00 -13.47
CA HIS A 64 -1.31 -0.29 -13.76
C HIS A 64 -2.06 -0.24 -15.10
N HIS A 65 -2.35 -1.40 -15.65
CA HIS A 65 -3.08 -1.58 -16.90
C HIS A 65 -4.23 -2.57 -16.73
N GLY A 66 -5.23 -2.45 -17.61
CA GLY A 66 -6.40 -3.32 -17.64
C GLY A 66 -7.62 -2.67 -16.99
N THR A 67 -8.63 -3.50 -16.73
CA THR A 67 -9.86 -3.12 -16.03
C THR A 67 -10.11 -4.19 -14.98
N PRO A 68 -10.39 -3.82 -13.72
CA PRO A 68 -10.55 -4.82 -12.67
C PRO A 68 -11.76 -5.72 -12.97
N ALA A 69 -11.56 -7.01 -12.81
CA ALA A 69 -12.57 -8.04 -12.95
C ALA A 69 -12.42 -9.07 -11.82
N VAL A 70 -13.51 -9.73 -11.46
CA VAL A 70 -13.45 -10.83 -10.49
C VAL A 70 -12.90 -12.07 -11.19
N THR A 71 -11.70 -12.48 -10.80
CA THR A 71 -11.01 -13.68 -11.31
C THR A 71 -11.20 -14.88 -10.37
N GLU A 72 -11.39 -14.62 -9.08
CA GLU A 72 -11.63 -15.61 -8.01
C GLU A 72 -13.03 -15.42 -7.39
N PRO A 73 -14.10 -15.86 -8.08
CA PRO A 73 -15.49 -15.58 -7.69
C PRO A 73 -15.94 -16.26 -6.39
N GLU A 74 -15.17 -17.22 -5.88
CA GLU A 74 -15.37 -17.85 -4.59
C GLU A 74 -14.89 -16.99 -3.42
N LEU A 75 -13.99 -16.03 -3.68
CA LEU A 75 -13.44 -15.10 -2.68
C LEU A 75 -14.04 -13.70 -2.81
N PHE A 76 -14.15 -13.19 -4.03
CA PHE A 76 -14.56 -11.80 -4.29
C PHE A 76 -15.89 -11.73 -5.03
N HIS A 77 -16.74 -10.78 -4.62
CA HIS A 77 -18.02 -10.53 -5.29
C HIS A 77 -17.91 -9.46 -6.38
N ARG A 78 -17.09 -8.43 -6.17
CA ARG A 78 -16.88 -7.32 -7.12
C ARG A 78 -15.68 -6.47 -6.71
N TRP A 79 -15.17 -5.73 -7.69
CA TRP A 79 -14.19 -4.66 -7.50
C TRP A 79 -14.81 -3.31 -7.82
N GLU A 80 -14.48 -2.30 -7.02
CA GLU A 80 -14.93 -0.91 -7.21
C GLU A 80 -13.75 0.05 -7.06
N TRP A 81 -13.74 1.10 -7.87
CA TRP A 81 -12.86 2.25 -7.68
C TRP A 81 -13.57 3.29 -6.82
N HIS A 82 -12.97 3.66 -5.70
CA HIS A 82 -13.46 4.73 -4.84
C HIS A 82 -12.48 5.90 -4.83
N ARG A 83 -13.00 7.12 -4.78
CA ARG A 83 -12.17 8.28 -4.44
C ARG A 83 -11.86 8.22 -2.94
N PRO A 84 -10.72 8.77 -2.48
CA PRO A 84 -10.43 8.83 -1.05
C PRO A 84 -11.58 9.44 -0.23
N ASP A 85 -12.21 10.49 -0.74
CA ASP A 85 -13.33 11.16 -0.06
C ASP A 85 -14.59 10.28 0.11
N ASP A 86 -14.71 9.18 -0.64
CA ASP A 86 -15.82 8.23 -0.54
C ASP A 86 -15.58 7.16 0.55
N LEU A 87 -14.31 6.92 0.92
CA LEU A 87 -13.94 5.85 1.86
C LEU A 87 -14.57 5.96 3.25
N PRO A 88 -14.82 7.15 3.83
CA PRO A 88 -15.53 7.26 5.10
C PRO A 88 -16.92 6.61 5.09
N ALA A 89 -17.61 6.57 3.93
CA ALA A 89 -18.89 5.89 3.80
C ALA A 89 -18.77 4.36 3.87
N LEU A 90 -17.58 3.82 3.63
CA LEU A 90 -17.26 2.38 3.67
C LEU A 90 -16.66 1.94 5.01
N ALA A 91 -16.36 2.86 5.93
CA ALA A 91 -15.63 2.56 7.16
C ALA A 91 -16.25 1.45 8.01
N GLY A 92 -17.58 1.34 8.04
CA GLY A 92 -18.31 0.30 8.78
C GLY A 92 -18.35 -1.07 8.09
N THR A 93 -17.88 -1.15 6.84
CA THR A 93 -17.86 -2.38 6.03
C THR A 93 -16.47 -2.72 5.51
N LEU A 94 -15.42 -1.96 5.87
CA LEU A 94 -14.03 -2.31 5.56
C LEU A 94 -13.51 -3.38 6.53
N PHE A 95 -12.80 -4.35 5.97
CA PHE A 95 -11.98 -5.24 6.79
C PHE A 95 -10.84 -4.44 7.46
N THR A 96 -10.50 -4.79 8.70
CA THR A 96 -9.64 -3.97 9.56
C THR A 96 -8.24 -3.70 8.97
N PRO A 97 -7.48 -4.70 8.47
CA PRO A 97 -6.16 -4.43 7.90
C PRO A 97 -6.19 -3.50 6.67
N PRO A 98 -7.07 -3.72 5.66
CA PRO A 98 -7.29 -2.74 4.58
C PRO A 98 -7.62 -1.33 5.09
N ALA A 99 -8.47 -1.21 6.13
CA ALA A 99 -8.78 0.09 6.72
C ALA A 99 -7.55 0.78 7.32
N HIS A 100 -6.68 0.04 8.02
CA HIS A 100 -5.42 0.61 8.52
C HIS A 100 -4.45 0.97 7.40
N VAL A 101 -4.38 0.18 6.32
CA VAL A 101 -3.59 0.52 5.12
C VAL A 101 -4.06 1.84 4.52
N LEU A 102 -5.38 2.00 4.33
CA LEU A 102 -5.98 3.22 3.80
C LEU A 102 -5.71 4.44 4.70
N ASP A 103 -5.83 4.30 6.03
CA ASP A 103 -5.50 5.37 6.99
C ASP A 103 -4.00 5.67 7.06
N ALA A 104 -3.12 4.72 6.76
CA ALA A 104 -1.68 5.00 6.66
C ALA A 104 -1.35 5.87 5.42
N VAL A 105 -2.08 5.68 4.32
CA VAL A 105 -1.92 6.46 3.09
C VAL A 105 -2.63 7.81 3.17
N TRP A 106 -3.82 7.85 3.77
CA TRP A 106 -4.62 9.05 4.00
C TRP A 106 -4.95 9.22 5.49
N PRO A 107 -4.01 9.75 6.29
CA PRO A 107 -4.18 9.86 7.74
C PRO A 107 -5.41 10.66 8.16
N GLY A 108 -6.22 10.08 9.04
CA GLY A 108 -7.40 10.72 9.62
C GLY A 108 -8.65 10.65 8.75
N LEU A 109 -8.57 10.00 7.58
CA LEU A 109 -9.70 9.79 6.69
C LEU A 109 -10.74 8.85 7.31
N LEU A 110 -10.27 7.76 7.93
CA LEU A 110 -11.12 6.77 8.59
C LEU A 110 -11.10 7.00 10.10
N LYS A 111 -12.28 7.03 10.73
CA LYS A 111 -12.43 7.30 12.16
C LYS A 111 -12.78 6.03 12.92
N GLY A 112 -12.36 5.95 14.18
CA GLY A 112 -12.72 4.85 15.08
C GLY A 112 -12.04 3.51 14.78
N LEU A 113 -10.93 3.53 14.03
CA LEU A 113 -10.15 2.32 13.79
C LEU A 113 -9.56 1.76 15.08
N PRO A 114 -9.47 0.42 15.23
CA PRO A 114 -8.75 -0.19 16.34
C PRO A 114 -7.28 0.26 16.41
N PRO A 115 -6.62 0.14 17.57
CA PRO A 115 -5.18 0.42 17.68
C PRO A 115 -4.35 -0.40 16.71
N VAL A 116 -3.33 0.23 16.12
CA VAL A 116 -2.33 -0.42 15.25
C VAL A 116 -0.99 0.27 15.45
N HIS A 117 0.09 -0.51 15.50
CA HIS A 117 1.43 0.03 15.42
C HIS A 117 1.78 0.23 13.95
N ARG A 118 2.20 1.45 13.58
CA ARG A 118 2.53 1.80 12.20
C ARG A 118 3.95 2.34 12.09
N GLY A 119 4.71 1.83 11.14
CA GLY A 119 6.00 2.37 10.72
C GLY A 119 5.92 2.84 9.27
N LEU A 120 5.90 4.16 9.05
CA LEU A 120 5.93 4.72 7.70
C LEU A 120 7.31 4.51 7.08
N VAL A 121 7.33 4.00 5.85
CA VAL A 121 8.56 3.87 5.09
C VAL A 121 8.86 5.24 4.49
N ARG A 122 9.87 5.92 5.02
CA ARG A 122 10.40 7.13 4.38
C ARG A 122 11.07 6.72 3.08
N GLN A 123 10.62 7.25 1.96
CA GLN A 123 11.47 7.25 0.77
C GLN A 123 12.71 8.07 1.11
N LEU A 124 13.87 7.41 1.16
CA LEU A 124 15.12 8.13 0.99
C LEU A 124 15.03 8.81 -0.37
N ALA A 125 15.37 10.11 -0.42
CA ALA A 125 15.58 10.75 -1.71
C ALA A 125 16.56 9.87 -2.52
N PRO A 126 16.41 9.80 -3.85
CA PRO A 126 17.48 9.25 -4.68
C PRO A 126 18.80 9.86 -4.21
N PRO A 127 19.88 9.07 -4.10
CA PRO A 127 21.17 9.66 -3.76
C PRO A 127 21.41 10.83 -4.71
N GLU A 128 21.65 12.02 -4.14
CA GLU A 128 21.93 13.21 -4.93
C GLU A 128 23.04 12.88 -5.93
N ASP A 129 22.90 13.34 -7.18
CA ASP A 129 23.93 13.16 -8.18
C ASP A 129 25.27 13.69 -7.60
N PRO A 130 26.35 12.89 -7.57
CA PRO A 130 27.65 13.34 -7.10
C PRO A 130 28.09 14.67 -7.73
N GLU A 131 27.66 15.01 -8.95
CA GLU A 131 27.88 16.32 -9.55
C GLU A 131 27.10 17.44 -8.87
N GLN A 132 25.81 17.24 -8.58
CA GLN A 132 24.97 18.19 -7.85
C GLN A 132 25.50 18.43 -6.43
N VAL A 133 25.99 17.39 -5.76
CA VAL A 133 26.65 17.51 -4.45
C VAL A 133 27.91 18.38 -4.56
N ARG A 134 28.77 18.12 -5.54
CA ARG A 134 30.00 18.91 -5.78
C ARG A 134 29.70 20.36 -6.13
N GLU A 135 28.66 20.62 -6.92
CA GLU A 135 28.24 21.97 -7.33
C GLU A 135 27.65 22.75 -6.15
N SER A 136 26.79 22.12 -5.34
CA SER A 136 26.27 22.67 -4.08
C SER A 136 27.40 23.04 -3.10
N HIS A 137 28.41 22.18 -2.96
CA HIS A 137 29.61 22.48 -2.17
C HIS A 137 30.41 23.65 -2.74
N ARG A 138 30.51 23.77 -4.07
CA ARG A 138 31.21 24.88 -4.75
C ARG A 138 30.49 26.21 -4.59
N LEU A 139 29.16 26.21 -4.65
CA LEU A 139 28.32 27.39 -4.47
C LEU A 139 28.42 27.92 -3.03
N ARG A 140 28.36 27.03 -2.03
CA ARG A 140 28.50 27.40 -0.61
C ARG A 140 29.88 27.96 -0.24
N GLN A 141 30.93 27.64 -1.00
CA GLN A 141 32.29 28.15 -0.78
C GLN A 141 32.57 29.46 -1.53
N LYS A 142 31.64 29.93 -2.37
CA LYS A 142 31.77 31.17 -3.15
C LYS A 142 31.09 32.38 -2.49
N ASP A 143 30.24 32.11 -1.50
CA ASP A 143 29.46 33.11 -0.75
C ASP A 143 30.13 33.50 0.59
N ASP A 144 31.32 32.97 0.88
CA ASP A 144 32.24 33.36 1.99
C ASP A 144 33.44 34.17 1.44
#